data_AF-A0A3P6EAU8-F1
#
_entry.id   AF-A0A3P6EAU8-F1
#
_cell.length_a   1.000
_cell.length_b   1.000
_cell.length_c   1.000
_cell.angle_alpha   90.00
_cell.angle_beta   90.00
_cell.angle_gamma   90.00
#
_symmetry.space_group_name_H-M   'P 1'
#
loop_
_entity.id
_entity.type
_entity.pdbx_description
1 polymer ?
#
loop_
_entity_poly.entity_id
_entity_poly.type
_entity_poly.pdbx_seq_one_letter_code
_entity_poly.pdbx_strand_id
1 'polypeptide(L)'
;MECARTYAEAEFLNLYNAFRMRYPSAAEYLDKSVEEMKWARCYFEEDRYNVDTTNSVESFNGVISDAKKLNILPMFDFIIGKMAEWFNIHRKEAAEIPPALKLVLIMETEMSKRCVDAGFLSIV
;
A
#
# COMPACT_ATOMS: atom_id res chain seq x y z
N MET A 1 5.65 -15.49 6.00
CA MET A 1 5.45 -16.81 5.40
C MET A 1 6.26 -16.87 4.12
N GLU A 2 7.11 -17.88 3.96
CA GLU A 2 8.06 -17.96 2.84
C GLU A 2 7.36 -18.27 1.51
N CYS A 3 6.38 -19.19 1.52
CA CYS A 3 5.56 -19.48 0.33
C CYS A 3 4.81 -18.24 -0.19
N ALA A 4 4.32 -17.35 0.68
CA ALA A 4 3.61 -16.14 0.26
C ALA A 4 4.44 -15.20 -0.64
N ARG A 5 5.78 -15.34 -0.65
CA ARG A 5 6.70 -14.46 -1.39
C ARG A 5 7.24 -15.06 -2.68
N THR A 6 6.94 -16.33 -2.98
CA THR A 6 7.46 -16.97 -4.20
C THR A 6 6.77 -16.41 -5.43
N TYR A 7 7.54 -16.33 -6.52
CA TYR A 7 7.01 -15.94 -7.83
C TYR A 7 6.60 -17.16 -8.67
N ALA A 8 7.17 -18.34 -8.39
CA ALA A 8 6.84 -19.57 -9.07
C ALA A 8 5.77 -20.35 -8.30
N GLU A 9 4.75 -20.82 -9.01
CA GLU A 9 3.67 -21.64 -8.46
C GLU A 9 4.19 -22.97 -7.91
N ALA A 10 5.08 -23.65 -8.65
CA ALA A 10 5.65 -24.92 -8.19
C ALA A 10 6.42 -24.77 -6.86
N GLU A 11 7.09 -23.64 -6.66
CA GLU A 11 7.81 -23.33 -5.43
C GLU A 11 6.84 -22.99 -4.29
N PHE A 12 5.78 -22.23 -4.59
CA PHE A 12 4.68 -21.96 -3.65
C PHE A 12 4.09 -23.26 -3.11
N LEU A 13 3.71 -24.19 -4.00
CA LEU A 13 3.07 -25.44 -3.62
C LEU A 13 3.96 -26.29 -2.70
N ASN A 14 5.26 -26.37 -3.01
CA ASN A 14 6.22 -27.10 -2.18
C ASN A 14 6.35 -26.48 -0.77
N LEU A 15 6.54 -25.17 -0.69
CA LEU A 15 6.68 -24.47 0.59
C LEU A 15 5.36 -24.42 1.39
N TYR A 16 4.21 -24.31 0.71
CA TYR A 16 2.91 -24.28 1.36
C TYR A 16 2.51 -25.65 1.90
N ASN A 17 2.88 -26.73 1.21
CA ASN A 17 2.74 -28.08 1.76
C ASN A 17 3.59 -28.27 3.03
N ALA A 18 4.83 -27.79 3.04
CA ALA A 18 5.65 -27.81 4.26
C ALA A 18 5.04 -26.94 5.38
N PHE A 19 4.46 -25.80 5.04
CA PHE A 19 3.73 -24.93 5.98
C PHE A 19 2.49 -25.63 6.57
N ARG A 20 1.67 -26.28 5.74
CA ARG A 20 0.49 -27.07 6.14
C ARG A 20 0.84 -28.14 7.17
N MET A 21 1.94 -28.87 6.94
CA MET A 21 2.41 -29.90 7.87
C MET A 21 2.87 -29.32 9.20
N ARG A 22 3.46 -28.12 9.19
CA ARG A 22 4.01 -27.47 10.39
C ARG A 22 2.94 -26.71 11.19
N TYR A 23 1.94 -26.13 10.52
CA TYR A 23 0.92 -25.26 11.10
C TYR A 23 -0.48 -25.57 10.55
N PRO A 24 -1.04 -26.75 10.85
CA PRO A 24 -2.29 -27.22 10.23
C PRO A 24 -3.49 -26.30 10.49
N SER A 25 -3.63 -25.75 11.70
CA SER A 25 -4.75 -24.83 12.02
C SER A 25 -4.64 -23.48 11.28
N ALA A 26 -3.43 -22.95 11.10
CA ALA A 26 -3.23 -21.73 10.34
C ALA A 26 -3.45 -21.96 8.84
N ALA A 27 -3.04 -23.11 8.33
CA ALA A 27 -3.30 -23.47 6.95
C ALA A 27 -4.79 -23.72 6.68
N GLU A 28 -5.52 -24.34 7.61
CA GLU A 28 -6.98 -24.49 7.50
C GLU A 28 -7.69 -23.13 7.42
N TYR A 29 -7.27 -22.15 8.22
CA TYR A 29 -7.78 -20.78 8.11
C TYR A 29 -7.51 -20.18 6.74
N LEU A 30 -6.27 -20.31 6.23
CA LEU A 30 -5.93 -19.78 4.91
C LEU A 30 -6.75 -20.46 3.81
N ASP A 31 -6.81 -21.79 3.82
CA ASP A 31 -7.54 -22.59 2.83
C ASP A 31 -9.06 -22.29 2.82
N LYS A 32 -9.65 -21.96 3.98
CA LYS A 32 -11.10 -21.73 4.10
C LYS A 32 -11.52 -20.27 4.05
N SER A 33 -10.66 -19.36 4.49
CA SER A 33 -11.04 -17.96 4.75
C SER A 33 -10.28 -16.96 3.88
N VAL A 34 -9.19 -17.35 3.20
CA VAL A 34 -8.36 -16.42 2.44
C VAL A 34 -7.95 -17.03 1.09
N GLU A 35 -8.61 -16.60 0.01
CA GLU A 35 -8.25 -16.97 -1.37
C GLU A 35 -6.75 -16.75 -1.64
N GLU A 36 -6.07 -17.72 -2.26
CA GLU A 36 -4.62 -17.65 -2.47
C GLU A 36 -4.21 -16.40 -3.27
N MET A 37 -5.04 -15.95 -4.22
CA MET A 37 -4.82 -14.71 -4.96
C MET A 37 -4.65 -13.47 -4.07
N LYS A 38 -5.21 -13.47 -2.85
CA LYS A 38 -5.15 -12.33 -1.93
C LYS A 38 -3.83 -12.24 -1.14
N TRP A 39 -3.04 -13.32 -1.09
CA TRP A 39 -1.86 -13.36 -0.21
C TRP A 39 -0.64 -14.08 -0.80
N ALA A 40 -0.82 -14.99 -1.75
CA ALA A 40 0.24 -15.71 -2.42
C ALA A 40 0.70 -14.93 -3.65
N ARG A 41 1.95 -14.48 -3.62
CA ARG A 41 2.54 -13.62 -4.67
C ARG A 41 2.55 -14.24 -6.07
N CYS A 42 2.58 -15.57 -6.19
CA CYS A 42 2.54 -16.28 -7.47
C CYS A 42 1.16 -16.27 -8.15
N TYR A 43 0.08 -16.07 -7.38
CA TYR A 43 -1.30 -16.05 -7.89
C TYR A 43 -1.88 -14.63 -8.01
N PHE A 44 -1.10 -13.61 -7.67
CA PHE A 44 -1.52 -12.22 -7.80
C PHE A 44 -1.34 -11.76 -9.26
N GLU A 45 -2.43 -11.75 -10.03
CA GLU A 45 -2.46 -11.41 -11.46
C GLU A 45 -2.42 -9.91 -11.74
N GLU A 46 -2.79 -9.06 -10.77
CA GLU A 46 -2.86 -7.61 -11.00
C GLU A 46 -1.47 -6.98 -11.16
N ASP A 47 -1.43 -5.86 -11.87
CA ASP A 47 -0.22 -5.11 -12.16
C ASP A 47 0.36 -4.47 -10.89
N ARG A 48 1.20 -5.27 -10.20
CA ARG A 48 1.89 -4.91 -8.95
C ARG A 48 2.73 -3.64 -9.06
N TYR A 49 3.04 -3.21 -10.28
CA TYR A 49 3.87 -2.05 -10.52
C TYR A 49 3.10 -0.74 -10.57
N ASN A 50 1.79 -0.71 -10.33
CA ASN A 50 1.03 0.54 -10.39
C ASN A 50 0.69 1.17 -9.02
N VAL A 51 0.87 0.44 -7.91
CA VAL A 51 0.50 0.94 -6.57
C VAL A 51 1.72 1.26 -5.70
N ASP A 52 2.81 0.50 -5.85
CA ASP A 52 3.98 0.63 -4.98
C ASP A 52 5.27 0.50 -5.80
N THR A 53 5.44 1.39 -6.79
CA THR A 53 6.80 1.60 -7.28
C THR A 53 7.59 2.28 -6.18
N THR A 54 8.58 1.58 -5.64
CA THR A 54 9.73 2.14 -4.91
C THR A 54 10.28 3.40 -5.57
N ASN A 55 10.06 3.58 -6.88
CA ASN A 55 10.34 4.79 -7.63
C ASN A 55 9.72 6.06 -7.02
N SER A 56 8.51 6.04 -6.47
CA SER A 56 7.91 7.28 -5.94
C SER A 56 8.66 7.79 -4.72
N VAL A 57 9.01 6.89 -3.79
CA VAL A 57 9.79 7.23 -2.59
C VAL A 57 11.23 7.57 -2.95
N GLU A 58 11.84 6.82 -3.88
CA GLU A 58 13.21 7.05 -4.33
C GLU A 58 13.36 8.35 -5.13
N SER A 59 12.45 8.61 -6.05
CA SER A 59 12.34 9.86 -6.81
C SER A 59 12.11 11.04 -5.86
N PHE A 60 11.20 10.90 -4.89
CA PHE A 60 10.98 11.94 -3.89
C PHE A 60 12.21 12.18 -3.02
N ASN A 61 12.91 11.13 -2.61
CA ASN A 61 14.16 11.24 -1.85
C ASN A 61 15.26 11.99 -2.63
N GLY A 62 15.29 11.84 -3.96
CA GLY A 62 16.10 12.67 -4.85
C GLY A 62 15.71 14.15 -4.79
N VAL A 63 14.43 14.46 -4.88
CA VAL A 63 13.88 15.83 -4.86
C VAL A 63 14.14 16.54 -3.53
N ILE A 64 14.06 15.84 -2.40
CA ILE A 64 14.30 16.43 -1.07
C ILE A 64 15.76 16.33 -0.60
N SER A 65 16.66 15.79 -1.41
CA SER A 65 18.05 15.49 -1.00
C SER A 65 18.81 16.71 -0.46
N ASP A 66 18.62 17.88 -1.09
CA ASP A 66 19.19 19.14 -0.61
C ASP A 66 18.41 19.74 0.57
N ALA A 67 17.08 19.58 0.58
CA ALA A 67 16.24 20.05 1.69
C ALA A 67 16.55 19.33 3.01
N LYS A 68 16.98 18.06 2.95
CA LYS A 68 17.43 17.29 4.12
C LYS A 68 18.69 17.85 4.79
N LYS A 69 19.42 18.74 4.12
CA LYS A 69 20.57 19.46 4.70
C LYS A 69 20.14 20.68 5.53
N LEU A 70 18.87 21.08 5.45
CA LEU A 70 18.32 22.21 6.18
C LEU A 70 17.88 21.79 7.59
N ASN A 71 17.64 22.79 8.44
CA ASN A 71 16.96 22.56 9.72
C ASN A 71 15.53 22.06 9.49
N ILE A 72 14.93 21.47 10.52
CA ILE A 72 13.63 20.79 10.44
C ILE A 72 12.54 21.68 9.82
N LEU A 73 12.40 22.93 10.27
CA LEU A 73 11.36 23.84 9.78
C LEU A 73 11.48 24.15 8.28
N PRO A 74 12.60 24.68 7.76
CA PRO A 74 12.75 24.94 6.33
C PRO A 74 12.72 23.68 5.46
N MET A 75 13.10 22.51 6.01
CA MET A 75 12.91 21.22 5.33
C MET A 75 11.41 20.92 5.14
N PHE A 76 10.59 21.13 6.16
CA PHE A 76 9.13 20.96 6.06
C PHE A 76 8.51 21.96 5.08
N ASP A 77 8.92 23.24 5.13
CA ASP A 77 8.42 24.26 4.20
C ASP A 77 8.71 23.88 2.74
N PHE A 78 9.91 23.33 2.47
CA PHE A 78 10.27 22.84 1.15
C PHE A 78 9.39 21.66 0.70
N ILE A 79 9.21 20.66 1.59
CA ILE A 79 8.38 19.48 1.31
C ILE A 79 6.94 19.89 1.00
N ILE A 80 6.35 20.74 1.84
CA ILE A 80 4.97 21.24 1.67
C ILE A 80 4.86 22.01 0.35
N GLY A 81 5.81 22.89 0.06
CA GLY A 81 5.85 23.65 -1.19
C GLY A 81 5.90 22.74 -2.43
N LYS A 82 6.74 21.70 -2.41
CA LYS A 82 6.85 20.75 -3.53
C LYS A 82 5.61 19.91 -3.74
N MET A 83 5.01 19.42 -2.66
CA MET A 83 3.75 18.67 -2.73
C MET A 83 2.61 19.55 -3.28
N ALA A 84 2.52 20.80 -2.84
CA ALA A 84 1.53 21.76 -3.34
C ALA A 84 1.75 22.10 -4.83
N GLU A 85 3.00 22.30 -5.25
CA GLU A 85 3.37 22.55 -6.65
C GLU A 85 2.91 21.40 -7.56
N TRP A 86 3.31 20.16 -7.26
CA TRP A 86 2.94 18.99 -8.05
C TRP A 86 1.43 18.73 -8.05
N PHE A 87 0.78 18.87 -6.90
CA PHE A 87 -0.68 18.76 -6.83
C PHE A 87 -1.35 19.78 -7.73
N ASN A 88 -0.91 21.04 -7.72
CA ASN A 88 -1.51 22.09 -8.55
C ASN A 88 -1.31 21.86 -10.05
N ILE A 89 -0.15 21.30 -10.46
CA ILE A 89 0.11 20.92 -11.86
C ILE A 89 -0.90 19.87 -12.32
N HIS A 90 -1.11 18.83 -11.53
CA HIS A 90 -1.94 17.68 -11.91
C HIS A 90 -3.42 17.79 -11.48
N ARG A 91 -3.81 18.89 -10.82
CA ARG A 91 -5.16 19.06 -10.25
C ARG A 91 -6.28 18.90 -11.29
N LYS A 92 -6.08 19.40 -12.52
CA LYS A 92 -7.10 19.32 -13.58
C LYS A 92 -7.25 17.88 -14.09
N GLU A 93 -6.14 17.21 -14.34
CA GLU A 93 -6.10 15.80 -14.73
C GLU A 93 -6.79 14.93 -13.67
N ALA A 94 -6.49 15.15 -12.38
CA ALA A 94 -7.13 14.45 -11.28
C ALA A 94 -8.64 14.72 -11.18
N ALA A 95 -9.10 15.93 -11.54
CA ALA A 95 -10.52 16.28 -11.51
C ALA A 95 -11.32 15.55 -12.60
N GLU A 96 -10.70 15.31 -13.76
CA GLU A 96 -11.28 14.65 -14.93
C GLU A 96 -11.40 13.12 -14.78
N ILE A 97 -10.71 12.52 -13.80
CA ILE A 97 -10.81 11.08 -13.50
C ILE A 97 -12.27 10.72 -13.18
N PRO A 98 -12.83 9.64 -13.75
CA PRO A 98 -14.18 9.17 -13.42
C PRO A 98 -14.34 8.95 -11.90
N PRO A 99 -15.50 9.29 -11.29
CA PRO A 99 -15.72 9.12 -9.85
C PRO A 99 -15.43 7.71 -9.32
N ALA A 100 -15.68 6.67 -10.14
CA ALA A 100 -15.39 5.28 -9.79
C ALA A 100 -13.88 4.97 -9.63
N LEU A 101 -13.00 5.79 -10.20
CA LEU A 101 -11.55 5.69 -10.11
C LEU A 101 -10.95 6.69 -9.12
N LYS A 102 -11.77 7.58 -8.52
CA LYS A 102 -11.31 8.48 -7.46
C LYS A 102 -11.19 7.72 -6.15
N LEU A 103 -10.02 7.13 -5.94
CA LEU A 103 -9.62 6.48 -4.69
C LEU A 103 -9.88 7.35 -3.45
N VAL A 104 -9.73 8.66 -3.56
CA VAL A 104 -9.95 9.62 -2.45
C VAL A 104 -11.35 9.47 -1.85
N LEU A 105 -12.40 9.45 -2.67
CA LEU A 105 -13.77 9.36 -2.16
C LEU A 105 -14.07 8.00 -1.50
N ILE A 106 -13.56 6.93 -2.09
CA ILE A 106 -13.69 5.57 -1.55
C ILE A 106 -12.95 5.46 -0.22
N MET A 107 -11.71 5.96 -0.17
CA MET A 107 -10.86 5.91 1.02
C MET A 107 -11.39 6.82 2.12
N GLU A 108 -11.87 8.02 1.83
CA GLU A 108 -12.51 8.93 2.80
C GLU A 108 -13.78 8.32 3.39
N THR A 109 -14.60 7.67 2.55
CA THR A 109 -15.81 6.96 3.00
C THR A 109 -15.45 5.81 3.93
N GLU A 110 -14.43 5.03 3.56
CA GLU A 110 -13.97 3.89 4.35
C GLU A 110 -13.28 4.33 5.66
N MET A 111 -12.43 5.35 5.61
CA MET A 111 -11.81 5.95 6.78
C MET A 111 -12.85 6.55 7.72
N SER A 112 -13.88 7.22 7.19
CA SER A 112 -14.97 7.79 7.99
C SER A 112 -15.75 6.70 8.73
N LYS A 113 -16.05 5.57 8.06
CA LYS A 113 -16.67 4.40 8.72
C LYS A 113 -15.78 3.85 9.83
N ARG A 114 -14.50 3.61 9.51
CA ARG A 114 -13.52 3.09 10.48
C ARG A 114 -13.27 4.03 11.65
N CYS A 115 -13.30 5.35 11.47
CA CYS A 115 -13.18 6.32 12.56
C CYS A 115 -14.35 6.22 13.54
N VAL A 116 -15.56 5.97 13.05
CA VAL A 116 -16.75 5.75 13.89
C VAL A 116 -16.63 4.41 14.62
N ASP A 117 -16.24 3.35 13.92
CA ASP A 117 -16.10 2.00 14.48
C ASP A 117 -14.95 1.89 15.50
N ALA A 118 -13.86 2.63 15.26
CA ALA A 118 -12.72 2.71 16.17
C ALA A 118 -13.03 3.52 17.44
N GLY A 119 -14.23 4.10 17.54
CA GLY A 119 -14.78 4.78 18.71
C GLY A 119 -13.75 5.62 19.44
N PHE A 120 -13.48 6.84 18.94
CA PHE A 120 -12.55 7.83 19.50
C PHE A 120 -11.72 7.28 20.67
N LEU A 121 -10.54 6.74 20.39
CA LEU A 121 -9.59 6.43 21.45
C LEU A 121 -9.33 7.74 22.19
N SER A 122 -10.00 7.89 23.34
CA SER A 122 -9.69 8.94 24.29
C SER A 122 -8.28 8.67 24.73
N ILE A 123 -7.36 9.49 24.25
CA ILE A 123 -6.01 9.54 24.81
C ILE A 123 -6.19 10.15 26.19
N VAL A 124 -6.40 9.27 27.18
CA VAL A 124 -6.23 9.56 28.61
C VAL A 124 -4.79 9.24 28.98
#